data_AF-A0A7S2WF19-F1
#
_entry.id   AF-A0A7S2WF19-F1
#
_cell.length_a   1.000
_cell.length_b   1.000
_cell.length_c   1.000
_cell.angle_alpha   90.00
_cell.angle_beta   90.00
_cell.angle_gamma   90.00
#
_symmetry.space_group_name_H-M   'P 1'
#
loop_
_entity.id
_entity.type
_entity.pdbx_description
1 polymer ?
#
loop_
_entity_poly.entity_id
_entity_poly.type
_entity_poly.pdbx_seq_one_letter_code
_entity_poly.pdbx_strand_id
1 'polypeptide(L)'
;ELSFGPEFDDIHILSNAQVAVILQVSARSAVNRDEELNDVYRKTQKYVDRFNTMTNAEKEHQELVDELDNLQDALTTFRKETEDGEDMELHAFEVAALMNLVATDTMVEEAVALIPSLSRFPEAAIDEILDLIRNTMIRIVS
;
A
#
# COMPACT_ATOMS: atom_id res chain seq x y z
N GLU A 1 -14.46 -7.22 12.84
CA GLU A 1 -13.56 -7.11 11.67
C GLU A 1 -12.24 -6.50 12.15
N LEU A 2 -11.12 -6.72 11.46
CA LEU A 2 -9.76 -6.37 11.94
C LEU A 2 -9.34 -7.08 13.23
N SER A 3 -9.51 -8.40 13.29
CA SER A 3 -9.02 -9.23 14.40
C SER A 3 -7.77 -9.97 13.96
N PHE A 4 -6.61 -9.54 14.46
CA PHE A 4 -5.31 -10.15 14.21
C PHE A 4 -4.77 -10.78 15.50
N GLY A 5 -3.79 -11.68 15.36
CA GLY A 5 -3.07 -12.22 16.52
C GLY A 5 -2.19 -11.15 17.19
N PRO A 6 -1.88 -11.30 18.49
CA PRO A 6 -1.11 -10.31 19.25
C PRO A 6 0.31 -10.09 18.71
N GLU A 7 0.84 -11.02 17.93
CA GLU A 7 2.11 -10.86 17.22
C GLU A 7 2.08 -9.75 16.13
N PHE A 8 0.90 -9.20 15.83
CA PHE A 8 0.68 -8.21 14.78
C PHE A 8 0.28 -6.82 15.30
N ASP A 9 0.26 -6.60 16.62
CA ASP A 9 -0.23 -5.34 17.21
C ASP A 9 0.70 -4.13 16.94
N ASP A 10 2.01 -4.35 16.82
CA ASP A 10 3.02 -3.30 16.64
C ASP A 10 3.93 -3.61 15.43
N ILE A 11 3.31 -4.07 14.34
CA ILE A 11 4.02 -4.34 13.09
C ILE A 11 3.82 -3.21 12.09
N HIS A 12 4.84 -2.99 11.28
CA HIS A 12 4.72 -2.19 10.09
C HIS A 12 4.31 -3.08 8.91
N ILE A 13 3.12 -2.83 8.36
CA ILE A 13 2.61 -3.58 7.21
C ILE A 13 3.09 -2.92 5.92
N LEU A 14 3.65 -3.73 5.02
CA LEU A 14 4.17 -3.28 3.74
C LEU A 14 3.21 -3.59 2.61
N SER A 15 3.08 -2.66 1.67
CA SER A 15 2.43 -2.89 0.37
C SER A 15 3.32 -3.71 -0.57
N ASN A 16 2.73 -4.29 -1.62
CA ASN A 16 3.44 -5.01 -2.68
C ASN A 16 4.50 -4.12 -3.34
N ALA A 17 4.19 -2.82 -3.53
CA ALA A 17 5.11 -1.86 -4.12
C ALA A 17 6.36 -1.65 -3.25
N GLN A 18 6.19 -1.49 -1.94
CA GLN A 18 7.31 -1.36 -1.01
C GLN A 18 8.13 -2.65 -0.92
N VAL A 19 7.47 -3.81 -0.89
CA VAL A 19 8.17 -5.10 -0.91
C VAL A 19 8.98 -5.26 -2.20
N ALA A 20 8.44 -4.86 -3.37
CA ALA A 20 9.19 -4.89 -4.63
C ALA A 20 10.47 -4.04 -4.57
N VAL A 21 10.38 -2.81 -4.07
CA VAL A 21 11.54 -1.92 -3.86
C VAL A 21 12.58 -2.59 -2.96
N ILE A 22 12.16 -3.09 -1.79
CA ILE A 22 13.05 -3.72 -0.80
C ILE A 22 13.75 -4.95 -1.39
N LEU A 23 13.00 -5.82 -2.09
CA LEU A 23 13.56 -7.00 -2.73
C LEU A 23 14.52 -6.62 -3.87
N GLN A 24 14.25 -5.57 -4.65
CA GLN A 24 15.20 -5.13 -5.68
C GLN A 24 16.54 -4.67 -5.08
N VAL A 25 16.51 -3.89 -4.00
CA VAL A 25 17.73 -3.43 -3.30
C VAL A 25 18.48 -4.60 -2.67
N SER A 26 17.76 -5.50 -2.00
CA SER A 26 18.31 -6.69 -1.38
C SER A 26 18.93 -7.64 -2.41
N ALA A 27 18.31 -7.84 -3.57
CA ALA A 27 18.82 -8.69 -4.65
C ALA A 27 20.14 -8.15 -5.22
N ARG A 28 20.22 -6.84 -5.48
CA ARG A 28 21.46 -6.18 -5.93
C ARG A 28 22.60 -6.39 -4.91
N SER A 29 22.27 -6.30 -3.63
CA SER A 29 23.23 -6.51 -2.55
C SER A 29 23.72 -7.95 -2.46
N ALA A 30 22.83 -8.93 -2.68
CA ALA A 30 23.17 -10.34 -2.70
C ALA A 30 24.11 -10.69 -3.87
N VAL A 31 23.86 -10.13 -5.07
CA VAL A 31 24.77 -10.28 -6.23
C VAL A 31 26.16 -9.74 -5.92
N ASN A 32 26.26 -8.57 -5.27
CA ASN A 32 27.55 -8.00 -4.86
C ASN A 32 28.29 -8.86 -3.83
N ARG A 33 27.58 -9.73 -3.09
CA ARG A 33 28.14 -10.65 -2.09
C ARG A 33 28.29 -12.08 -2.58
N ASP A 34 27.97 -12.37 -3.85
CA ASP A 34 27.93 -13.72 -4.42
C ASP A 34 27.02 -14.69 -3.64
N GLU A 35 25.90 -14.17 -3.12
CA GLU A 35 24.89 -14.93 -2.39
C GLU A 35 23.74 -15.36 -3.32
N GLU A 36 23.38 -16.65 -3.27
CA GLU A 36 22.22 -17.14 -4.01
C GLU A 36 20.90 -16.81 -3.29
N LEU A 37 19.99 -16.17 -4.01
CA LEU A 37 18.62 -15.95 -3.56
C LEU A 37 17.84 -17.26 -3.53
N ASN A 38 17.21 -17.56 -2.40
CA ASN A 38 16.43 -18.78 -2.21
C ASN A 38 15.12 -18.78 -3.02
N ASP A 39 14.44 -19.93 -3.06
CA ASP A 39 13.22 -20.11 -3.84
C ASP A 39 12.03 -19.25 -3.36
N VAL A 40 11.91 -19.02 -2.06
CA VAL A 40 10.85 -18.16 -1.50
C VAL A 40 11.05 -16.74 -2.00
N TYR A 41 12.27 -16.24 -1.92
CA TYR A 41 12.65 -14.92 -2.40
C TYR A 41 12.30 -14.73 -3.88
N ARG A 42 12.72 -15.67 -4.74
CA ARG A 42 12.44 -15.62 -6.17
C ARG A 42 10.94 -15.66 -6.48
N LYS A 43 10.15 -16.42 -5.71
CA LYS A 43 8.69 -16.47 -5.87
C LYS A 43 8.04 -15.16 -5.42
N THR A 44 8.44 -14.62 -4.27
CA THR A 44 7.93 -13.34 -3.77
C THR A 44 8.27 -12.21 -4.72
N GLN A 45 9.51 -12.14 -5.21
CA GLN A 45 9.94 -11.14 -6.19
C GLN A 45 9.08 -11.21 -7.46
N LYS A 46 8.88 -12.40 -8.03
CA LYS A 46 7.99 -12.59 -9.20
C LYS A 46 6.54 -12.19 -8.93
N TYR A 47 6.05 -12.41 -7.71
CA TYR A 47 4.68 -12.01 -7.34
C TYR A 47 4.57 -10.50 -7.29
N VAL A 48 5.46 -9.83 -6.56
CA VAL A 48 5.40 -8.37 -6.41
C VAL A 48 5.72 -7.66 -7.73
N ASP A 49 6.65 -8.14 -8.55
CA ASP A 49 6.91 -7.58 -9.88
C ASP A 49 5.68 -7.70 -10.82
N ARG A 50 4.82 -8.70 -10.60
CA ARG A 50 3.62 -8.92 -11.43
C ARG A 50 2.42 -8.10 -10.96
N PHE A 51 2.24 -7.95 -9.65
CA PHE A 51 1.05 -7.35 -9.05
C PHE A 51 1.32 -5.96 -8.46
N ASN A 52 2.51 -5.41 -8.63
CA ASN A 52 2.78 -4.02 -8.32
C ASN A 52 2.15 -3.12 -9.40
N THR A 53 1.10 -2.39 -9.03
CA THR A 53 0.41 -1.41 -9.87
C THR A 53 1.08 -0.03 -9.83
N MET A 54 2.00 0.19 -8.88
CA MET A 54 2.72 1.43 -8.63
C MET A 54 4.19 1.28 -9.08
N THR A 55 4.40 1.08 -10.37
CA THR A 55 5.74 1.01 -10.97
C THR A 55 5.86 1.97 -12.15
N ASN A 56 7.04 2.54 -12.32
CA ASN A 56 7.43 3.21 -13.55
C ASN A 56 8.91 2.93 -13.81
N ALA A 57 9.20 2.35 -14.98
CA ALA A 57 10.56 1.94 -15.36
C ALA A 57 11.46 3.14 -15.71
N GLU A 58 10.87 4.29 -16.02
CA GLU A 58 11.57 5.53 -16.37
C GLU A 58 11.83 6.40 -15.13
N LYS A 59 11.05 6.22 -14.05
CA LYS A 59 11.17 6.98 -12.81
C LYS A 59 12.39 6.51 -12.01
N GLU A 60 13.13 7.45 -11.43
CA GLU A 60 14.26 7.08 -10.58
C GLU A 60 13.78 6.30 -9.35
N HIS A 61 14.58 5.33 -8.90
CA HIS A 61 14.21 4.48 -7.77
C HIS A 61 13.88 5.28 -6.51
N GLN A 62 14.64 6.36 -6.24
CA GLN A 62 14.42 7.21 -5.08
C GLN A 62 13.09 7.98 -5.20
N GLU A 63 12.76 8.50 -6.38
CA GLU A 63 11.49 9.19 -6.60
C GLU A 63 10.29 8.26 -6.41
N LEU A 64 10.40 6.98 -6.81
CA LEU A 64 9.35 6.00 -6.56
C LEU A 64 9.17 5.75 -5.06
N VAL A 65 10.27 5.61 -4.31
CA VAL A 65 10.22 5.43 -2.85
C VAL A 65 9.54 6.61 -2.19
N ASP A 66 9.93 7.83 -2.55
CA ASP A 66 9.37 9.05 -1.96
C ASP A 66 7.85 9.15 -2.20
N GLU A 67 7.36 8.78 -3.38
CA GLU A 67 5.92 8.77 -3.68
C GLU A 67 5.15 7.71 -2.89
N LEU A 68 5.73 6.52 -2.71
CA LEU A 68 5.14 5.45 -1.92
C LEU A 68 5.07 5.82 -0.43
N ASP A 69 6.13 6.43 0.10
CA ASP A 69 6.18 6.91 1.48
C ASP A 69 5.17 8.04 1.70
N ASN A 70 5.09 9.01 0.77
CA ASN A 70 4.10 10.08 0.82
C ASN A 70 2.66 9.54 0.81
N LEU A 71 2.37 8.52 0.01
CA LEU A 71 1.03 7.90 -0.01
C LEU A 71 0.74 7.17 1.30
N GLN A 72 1.71 6.39 1.80
CA GLN A 72 1.55 5.68 3.07
C GLN A 72 1.30 6.65 4.22
N ASP A 73 2.06 7.74 4.29
CA ASP A 73 1.90 8.78 5.30
C ASP A 73 0.54 9.47 5.19
N ALA A 74 0.11 9.82 3.98
CA ALA A 74 -1.20 10.45 3.75
C ALA A 74 -2.36 9.55 4.20
N LEU A 75 -2.29 8.24 3.91
CA LEU A 75 -3.31 7.28 4.33
C LEU A 75 -3.25 7.00 5.84
N THR A 76 -2.05 6.87 6.41
CA THR A 76 -1.88 6.58 7.85
C THR A 76 -2.31 7.75 8.72
N THR A 77 -2.12 8.98 8.24
CA THR A 77 -2.52 10.21 8.92
C THR A 77 -3.92 10.69 8.54
N PHE A 78 -4.61 9.99 7.64
CA PHE A 78 -5.99 10.32 7.30
C PHE A 78 -6.88 10.20 8.55
N ARG A 79 -7.65 11.25 8.83
CA ARG A 79 -8.58 11.33 9.96
C ARG A 79 -9.92 11.87 9.50
N LYS A 80 -11.01 11.25 9.96
CA LYS A 80 -12.37 11.76 9.78
C LYS A 80 -13.07 11.86 11.12
N GLU A 81 -13.51 13.06 11.50
CA GLU A 81 -14.28 13.26 12.72
C GLU A 81 -15.69 12.66 12.56
N THR A 82 -16.11 11.87 13.56
CA THR A 82 -17.48 11.35 13.67
C THR A 82 -18.44 12.40 14.21
N GLU A 83 -19.75 12.13 14.11
CA GLU A 83 -20.77 12.99 14.75
C GLU A 83 -20.61 13.09 16.28
N ASP A 84 -19.99 12.08 16.90
CA ASP A 84 -19.71 12.02 18.33
C ASP A 84 -18.38 12.70 18.73
N GLY A 85 -17.65 13.27 17.76
CA GLY A 85 -16.37 13.96 17.98
C GLY A 85 -15.16 13.03 18.16
N GLU A 86 -15.30 11.74 17.83
CA GLU A 86 -14.19 10.78 17.78
C GLU A 86 -13.53 10.78 16.40
N ASP A 87 -12.20 10.66 16.36
CA ASP A 87 -11.44 10.53 15.12
C ASP A 87 -11.48 9.10 14.59
N MET A 88 -11.90 8.96 13.33
CA MET A 88 -11.78 7.71 12.58
C MET A 88 -10.46 7.68 11.82
N GLU A 89 -9.70 6.62 12.06
CA GLU A 89 -8.38 6.40 11.48
C GLU A 89 -8.39 5.14 10.60
N LEU A 90 -7.54 5.07 9.58
CA LEU A 90 -7.29 3.81 8.85
C LEU A 90 -6.39 2.89 9.67
N HIS A 91 -6.72 1.61 9.72
CA HIS A 91 -5.84 0.59 10.28
C HIS A 91 -4.70 0.30 9.30
N ALA A 92 -3.50 -0.04 9.78
CA ALA A 92 -2.34 -0.33 8.92
C ALA A 92 -2.63 -1.40 7.84
N PHE A 93 -3.47 -2.39 8.17
CA PHE A 93 -3.95 -3.39 7.21
C PHE A 93 -4.76 -2.77 6.08
N GLU A 94 -5.66 -1.85 6.40
CA GLU A 94 -6.51 -1.18 5.41
C GLU A 94 -5.67 -0.29 4.50
N VAL A 95 -4.67 0.41 5.05
CA VAL A 95 -3.70 1.20 4.27
C VAL A 95 -2.99 0.32 3.23
N ALA A 96 -2.40 -0.80 3.68
CA ALA A 96 -1.68 -1.69 2.77
C ALA A 96 -2.62 -2.38 1.76
N ALA A 97 -3.83 -2.75 2.18
CA ALA A 97 -4.84 -3.33 1.30
C ALA A 97 -5.30 -2.35 0.22
N LEU A 98 -5.55 -1.09 0.60
CA LEU A 98 -5.90 -0.02 -0.33
C LEU A 98 -4.78 0.20 -1.35
N MET A 99 -3.52 0.31 -0.91
CA MET A 99 -2.36 0.46 -1.81
C MET A 99 -2.19 -0.72 -2.77
N ASN A 100 -2.61 -1.93 -2.39
CA ASN A 100 -2.46 -3.14 -3.20
C ASN A 100 -3.62 -3.38 -4.16
N LEU A 101 -4.85 -3.04 -3.77
CA LEU A 101 -6.07 -3.46 -4.46
C LEU A 101 -6.72 -2.34 -5.27
N VAL A 102 -6.54 -1.08 -4.89
CA VAL A 102 -7.19 0.06 -5.54
C VAL A 102 -6.50 0.38 -6.86
N ALA A 103 -7.31 0.53 -7.90
CA ALA A 103 -6.94 1.03 -9.22
C ALA A 103 -7.55 2.42 -9.47
N THR A 104 -7.22 3.04 -10.60
CA THR A 104 -7.68 4.40 -10.92
C THR A 104 -9.19 4.52 -11.14
N ASP A 105 -9.86 3.40 -11.40
CA ASP A 105 -11.29 3.27 -11.65
C ASP A 105 -12.06 2.60 -10.50
N THR A 106 -11.38 2.25 -9.39
CA THR A 106 -12.05 1.67 -8.22
C THR A 106 -13.06 2.64 -7.63
N MET A 107 -14.26 2.13 -7.38
CA MET A 107 -15.38 2.88 -6.80
C MET A 107 -15.54 2.55 -5.30
N VAL A 108 -16.24 3.40 -4.55
CA VAL A 108 -16.51 3.20 -3.12
C VAL A 108 -17.14 1.83 -2.83
N GLU A 109 -18.13 1.41 -3.64
CA GLU A 109 -18.79 0.10 -3.49
C GLU A 109 -17.79 -1.05 -3.61
N GLU A 110 -16.88 -0.99 -4.59
CA GLU A 110 -15.85 -2.01 -4.79
C GLU A 110 -14.84 -2.01 -3.64
N ALA A 111 -14.38 -0.83 -3.20
CA ALA A 111 -13.45 -0.71 -2.09
C ALA A 111 -14.02 -1.32 -0.80
N VAL A 112 -15.29 -1.06 -0.49
CA VAL A 112 -15.98 -1.65 0.67
C VAL A 112 -16.22 -3.14 0.46
N ALA A 113 -16.53 -3.61 -0.75
CA ALA A 113 -16.69 -5.03 -1.03
C ALA A 113 -15.37 -5.82 -0.84
N LEU A 114 -14.24 -5.22 -1.23
CA LEU A 114 -12.91 -5.82 -1.09
C LEU A 114 -12.37 -5.70 0.34
N ILE A 115 -12.65 -4.59 1.02
CA ILE A 115 -12.17 -4.27 2.37
C ILE A 115 -13.39 -3.90 3.24
N PRO A 116 -14.14 -4.89 3.76
CA PRO A 116 -15.40 -4.65 4.46
C PRO A 116 -15.28 -3.72 5.67
N SER A 117 -14.14 -3.72 6.35
CA SER A 117 -13.91 -2.86 7.51
C SER A 117 -13.93 -1.36 7.17
N LEU A 118 -13.82 -0.97 5.90
CA LEU A 118 -14.01 0.40 5.45
C LEU A 118 -15.46 0.89 5.58
N SER A 119 -16.46 -0.01 5.70
CA SER A 119 -17.87 0.38 5.81
C SER A 119 -18.18 1.21 7.06
N ARG A 120 -17.23 1.32 8.00
CA ARG A 120 -17.32 2.24 9.14
C ARG A 120 -17.22 3.71 8.72
N PHE A 121 -16.56 4.00 7.61
CA PHE A 121 -16.40 5.36 7.11
C PHE A 121 -17.62 5.80 6.30
N PRO A 122 -17.98 7.10 6.32
CA PRO A 122 -18.92 7.67 5.36
C PRO A 122 -18.42 7.51 3.93
N GLU A 123 -19.32 7.27 2.97
CA GLU A 123 -18.94 7.11 1.56
C GLU A 123 -18.08 8.27 1.03
N ALA A 124 -18.40 9.51 1.44
CA ALA A 124 -17.61 10.69 1.07
C ALA A 124 -16.15 10.62 1.56
N ALA A 125 -15.91 10.06 2.75
CA ALA A 125 -14.56 9.89 3.27
C ALA A 125 -13.79 8.79 2.52
N ILE A 126 -14.49 7.72 2.10
CA ILE A 126 -13.88 6.67 1.27
C ILE A 126 -13.53 7.23 -0.11
N ASP A 127 -14.40 8.05 -0.71
CA ASP A 127 -14.11 8.70 -1.99
C ASP A 127 -12.89 9.64 -1.89
N GLU A 128 -12.77 10.42 -0.80
CA GLU A 128 -11.57 11.22 -0.51
C GLU A 128 -10.29 10.35 -0.44
N ILE A 129 -10.36 9.18 0.23
CA ILE A 129 -9.24 8.22 0.29
C ILE A 129 -8.88 7.71 -1.11
N LEU A 130 -9.87 7.32 -1.91
CA LEU A 130 -9.66 6.83 -3.26
C LEU A 130 -9.03 7.92 -4.13
N ASP A 131 -9.43 9.18 -3.99
CA ASP A 131 -8.81 10.32 -4.67
C ASP A 131 -7.33 10.50 -4.32
N LEU A 132 -6.95 10.35 -3.05
CA LEU A 132 -5.53 10.39 -2.65
C LEU A 132 -4.71 9.32 -3.38
N ILE A 133 -5.23 8.08 -3.43
CA ILE A 133 -4.56 6.96 -4.10
C ILE A 133 -4.49 7.20 -5.61
N ARG A 134 -5.60 7.62 -6.23
CA ARG A 134 -5.68 7.95 -7.66
C ARG A 134 -4.64 9.01 -8.07
N ASN A 135 -4.58 10.11 -7.32
CA ASN A 135 -3.64 11.20 -7.59
C ASN A 135 -2.17 10.75 -7.48
N THR A 136 -1.85 9.88 -6.53
CA THR A 136 -0.49 9.36 -6.39
C THR A 136 -0.16 8.30 -7.46
N MET A 137 -1.10 7.40 -7.79
CA MET A 137 -0.91 6.46 -8.89
C MET A 137 -0.65 7.17 -10.21
N ILE A 138 -1.37 8.25 -10.50
CA ILE A 138 -1.12 9.07 -11.69
C ILE A 138 0.30 9.61 -11.67
N ARG A 139 0.76 10.20 -10.55
CA ARG A 139 2.14 10.72 -10.42
C ARG A 139 3.22 9.65 -10.54
N ILE A 140 2.93 8.42 -10.11
CA ILE A 140 3.88 7.31 -10.21
C ILE A 140 3.95 6.81 -11.66
N VAL A 141 2.81 6.63 -12.32
CA VAL A 141 2.71 5.99 -13.64
C VAL A 141 2.96 6.97 -14.80
N SER A 142 2.70 8.27 -14.60
CA SER A 142 3.02 9.34 -15.58
C SER A 142 4.51 9.60 -15.67
#